data_AF-A0A0G1P254-F1
#
_entry.id   AF-A0A0G1P254-F1
#
_cell.length_a   1.000
_cell.length_b   1.000
_cell.length_c   1.000
_cell.angle_alpha   90.00
_cell.angle_beta   90.00
_cell.angle_gamma   90.00
#
_symmetry.space_group_name_H-M   'P 1'
#
loop_
_entity.id
_entity.type
_entity.pdbx_description
1 polymer ?
#
loop_
_entity_poly.entity_id
_entity_poly.type
_entity_poly.pdbx_seq_one_letter_code
_entity_poly.pdbx_strand_id
1 'polypeptide(L)'
;MASLKELNRLFSIGELGKLLAREFGGTRGYVNQNEDSDFLVLFKSESDTPERDAIGTVVTKHYTGLGYVVRSTPGSEHCFEVDISHKSSNGLIHVVITTHYPHNNGHASLRVTSELQT
;
A
#
# COMPACT_ATOMS: atom_id res chain seq x y z
N MET A 1 12.68 21.36 -6.59
CA MET A 1 13.05 19.92 -6.49
C MET A 1 12.62 19.30 -5.15
N ALA A 2 11.47 19.71 -4.58
CA ALA A 2 10.96 19.16 -3.31
C ALA A 2 10.20 17.83 -3.50
N SER A 3 9.55 17.64 -4.66
CA SER A 3 8.54 16.59 -4.84
C SER A 3 9.06 15.14 -4.85
N LEU A 4 10.23 14.88 -5.48
CA LEU A 4 10.76 13.51 -5.55
C LEU A 4 11.33 13.03 -4.22
N LYS A 5 12.00 13.91 -3.46
CA LYS A 5 12.51 13.60 -2.13
C LYS A 5 11.37 13.36 -1.13
N GLU A 6 10.28 14.13 -1.24
CA GLU A 6 9.08 13.93 -0.44
C GLU A 6 8.37 12.62 -0.77
N LEU A 7 8.21 12.29 -2.05
CA LEU A 7 7.68 11.00 -2.50
C LEU A 7 8.54 9.83 -1.99
N ASN A 8 9.86 9.93 -2.15
CA ASN A 8 10.77 8.89 -1.66
C ASN A 8 10.71 8.75 -0.12
N ARG A 9 10.61 9.87 0.62
CA ARG A 9 10.45 9.85 2.07
C ARG A 9 9.14 9.21 2.50
N LEU A 10 8.02 9.55 1.84
CA LEU A 10 6.69 9.00 2.13
C LEU A 10 6.67 7.46 2.09
N PHE A 11 7.49 6.86 1.20
CA PHE A 11 7.61 5.41 1.00
C PHE A 11 8.85 4.77 1.62
N SER A 12 9.64 5.54 2.37
CA SER A 12 10.78 5.00 3.11
C SER A 12 10.48 4.80 4.60
N ILE A 13 9.42 5.41 5.12
CA ILE A 13 9.15 5.52 6.57
C ILE A 13 8.10 4.53 7.10
N GLY A 14 7.53 3.73 6.20
CA GLY A 14 6.63 2.67 6.61
C GLY A 14 5.18 3.10 6.84
N GLU A 15 4.75 4.26 6.38
CA GLU A 15 3.42 4.79 6.75
C GLU A 15 2.29 3.98 6.12
N LEU A 16 2.47 3.45 4.91
CA LEU A 16 1.44 2.63 4.25
C LEU A 16 1.19 1.34 5.03
N GLY A 17 2.25 0.64 5.45
CA GLY A 17 2.10 -0.56 6.26
C GLY A 17 1.47 -0.29 7.64
N LYS A 18 1.80 0.84 8.27
CA LYS A 18 1.18 1.25 9.54
C LYS A 18 -0.31 1.60 9.37
N LEU A 19 -0.65 2.30 8.29
CA LEU A 19 -2.03 2.63 7.95
C LEU A 19 -2.85 1.35 7.80
N LEU A 20 -2.42 0.42 6.94
CA LEU A 20 -3.16 -0.83 6.68
C LEU A 20 -3.29 -1.69 7.93
N ALA A 21 -2.22 -1.83 8.72
CA ALA A 21 -2.25 -2.55 9.99
C ALA A 21 -3.23 -1.92 10.99
N ARG A 22 -3.23 -0.59 11.12
CA ARG A 22 -4.11 0.14 12.05
C ARG A 22 -5.57 0.09 11.64
N GLU A 23 -5.87 0.32 10.37
CA GLU A 23 -7.26 0.41 9.88
C GLU A 23 -7.94 -0.97 9.83
N PHE A 24 -7.19 -2.04 9.55
CA PHE A 24 -7.74 -3.38 9.38
C PHE A 24 -7.40 -4.38 10.50
N GLY A 25 -6.63 -3.96 11.52
CA GLY A 25 -6.30 -4.82 12.67
C GLY A 25 -5.25 -5.90 12.39
N GLY A 26 -4.45 -5.73 11.33
CA GLY A 26 -3.37 -6.65 10.97
C GLY A 26 -2.05 -6.36 11.68
N THR A 27 -1.12 -7.31 11.64
CA THR A 27 0.26 -7.14 12.10
C THR A 27 1.19 -6.99 10.92
N ARG A 28 1.94 -5.89 10.85
CA ARG A 28 2.92 -5.68 9.78
C ARG A 28 4.12 -6.62 9.94
N GLY A 29 4.43 -7.37 8.89
CA GLY A 29 5.66 -8.14 8.72
C GLY A 29 6.49 -7.61 7.55
N TYR A 30 7.81 -7.75 7.63
CA TYR A 30 8.73 -7.23 6.60
C TYR A 30 9.25 -8.36 5.71
N VAL A 31 9.28 -8.12 4.40
CA VAL A 31 9.87 -9.05 3.41
C VAL A 31 11.26 -8.60 2.99
N ASN A 32 11.51 -7.29 2.91
CA ASN A 32 12.79 -6.70 2.45
C ASN A 32 13.29 -5.54 3.34
N GLN A 33 14.53 -5.09 3.09
CA GLN A 33 15.23 -4.02 3.84
C GLN A 33 14.65 -2.61 3.64
N ASN A 34 13.91 -2.36 2.55
CA ASN A 34 13.24 -1.08 2.30
C ASN A 34 11.79 -1.17 2.83
N GLU A 35 11.46 -0.35 3.84
CA GLU A 35 10.28 -0.59 4.68
C GLU A 35 8.93 -0.64 3.94
N ASP A 36 8.68 0.18 2.92
CA ASP A 36 7.43 0.11 2.11
C ASP A 36 7.62 -0.49 0.69
N SER A 37 8.82 -0.94 0.30
CA SER A 37 9.00 -1.46 -1.07
C SER A 37 8.34 -2.84 -1.26
N ASP A 38 8.44 -3.70 -0.24
CA ASP A 38 7.79 -5.01 -0.21
C ASP A 38 7.57 -5.42 1.26
N PHE A 39 6.30 -5.50 1.67
CA PHE A 39 5.94 -5.93 3.02
C PHE A 39 4.64 -6.73 3.02
N LEU A 40 4.43 -7.42 4.14
CA LEU A 40 3.21 -8.16 4.41
C LEU A 40 2.43 -7.51 5.55
N VAL A 41 1.10 -7.56 5.46
CA VAL A 41 0.24 -7.35 6.62
C VAL A 41 -0.44 -8.68 6.90
N LEU A 42 -0.15 -9.25 8.07
CA LEU A 42 -0.62 -10.56 8.50
C LEU A 42 -1.92 -10.41 9.27
N PHE A 43 -2.90 -11.24 8.94
CA PHE A 43 -4.19 -11.29 9.61
C PHE A 43 -4.35 -12.63 10.34
N LYS A 44 -5.20 -12.65 11.38
CA LYS A 44 -5.41 -13.88 12.16
C LYS A 44 -6.16 -14.94 11.35
N SER A 45 -7.09 -14.51 10.51
CA SER A 45 -7.87 -15.38 9.62
C SER A 45 -8.11 -14.73 8.26
N GLU A 46 -8.61 -15.53 7.32
CA GLU A 46 -9.05 -15.05 6.01
C GLU A 46 -10.24 -14.07 6.10
N SER A 47 -11.18 -14.32 7.01
CA SER A 47 -12.32 -13.41 7.25
C SER A 47 -11.91 -12.03 7.76
N ASP A 48 -10.72 -11.92 8.35
CA ASP A 48 -10.16 -10.66 8.84
C ASP A 48 -9.41 -9.89 7.74
N THR A 49 -9.19 -10.51 6.58
CA THR A 49 -8.48 -9.87 5.46
C THR A 49 -9.43 -8.92 4.75
N PRO A 50 -9.08 -7.63 4.62
CA PRO A 50 -9.96 -6.67 3.99
C PRO A 50 -10.08 -6.93 2.48
N GLU A 51 -11.27 -6.70 1.96
CA GLU A 51 -11.53 -6.75 0.53
C GLU A 51 -10.85 -5.58 -0.20
N ARG A 52 -10.58 -5.80 -1.49
CA ARG A 52 -9.95 -4.82 -2.39
C ARG A 52 -10.56 -3.43 -2.31
N ASP A 53 -11.89 -3.33 -2.29
CA ASP A 53 -12.60 -2.04 -2.31
C ASP A 53 -12.44 -1.26 -1.00
N ALA A 54 -12.40 -1.97 0.12
CA ALA A 54 -12.15 -1.37 1.43
C ALA A 54 -10.72 -0.80 1.50
N ILE A 55 -9.74 -1.56 1.00
CA ILE A 55 -8.34 -1.12 0.87
C ILE A 55 -8.27 0.13 -0.01
N GLY A 56 -8.87 0.07 -1.19
CA GLY A 56 -8.84 1.18 -2.15
C GLY A 56 -9.44 2.46 -1.57
N THR A 57 -10.53 2.35 -0.82
CA THR A 57 -11.15 3.48 -0.12
C THR A 57 -10.22 4.10 0.91
N VAL A 58 -9.60 3.28 1.77
CA VAL A 58 -8.71 3.74 2.85
C VAL A 58 -7.46 4.42 2.27
N VAL A 59 -6.80 3.77 1.31
CA VAL A 59 -5.58 4.27 0.68
C VAL A 59 -5.86 5.58 -0.06
N THR A 60 -6.93 5.62 -0.86
CA THR A 60 -7.30 6.82 -1.62
C THR A 60 -7.61 7.97 -0.68
N LYS A 61 -8.43 7.75 0.35
CA LYS A 61 -8.79 8.79 1.32
C LYS A 61 -7.57 9.33 2.07
N HIS A 62 -6.65 8.45 2.47
CA HIS A 62 -5.45 8.86 3.19
C HIS A 62 -4.56 9.79 2.35
N TYR A 63 -4.17 9.36 1.14
CA TYR A 63 -3.24 10.12 0.33
C TYR A 63 -3.86 11.37 -0.31
N THR A 64 -5.15 11.34 -0.65
CA THR A 64 -5.85 12.57 -1.06
C THR A 64 -5.95 13.57 0.09
N GLY A 65 -6.15 13.11 1.33
CA GLY A 65 -6.13 13.95 2.53
C GLY A 65 -4.76 14.60 2.80
N LEU A 66 -3.67 13.95 2.38
CA LEU A 66 -2.31 14.49 2.42
C LEU A 66 -1.99 15.41 1.22
N GLY A 67 -2.94 15.62 0.31
CA GLY A 67 -2.78 16.51 -0.85
C GLY A 67 -2.17 15.85 -2.10
N TYR A 68 -1.97 14.53 -2.09
CA TYR A 68 -1.49 13.80 -3.26
C TYR A 68 -2.62 13.55 -4.26
N VAL A 69 -2.23 13.41 -5.52
CA VAL A 69 -3.10 12.90 -6.59
C VAL A 69 -3.01 11.39 -6.56
N VAL A 70 -4.16 10.75 -6.38
CA VAL A 70 -4.29 9.30 -6.35
C VAL A 70 -5.06 8.86 -7.57
N ARG A 71 -4.51 7.91 -8.35
CA ARG A 71 -5.16 7.32 -9.53
C ARG A 71 -5.17 5.82 -9.37
N SER A 72 -6.33 5.25 -9.06
CA SER A 72 -6.50 3.81 -9.01
C SER A 72 -6.60 3.24 -10.42
N THR A 73 -5.92 2.13 -10.66
CA THR A 73 -6.01 1.36 -11.90
C THR A 73 -6.96 0.17 -11.66
N PRO A 74 -7.83 -0.19 -12.62
CA PRO A 74 -8.64 -1.39 -12.49
C PRO A 74 -7.76 -2.63 -12.39
N GLY A 75 -7.67 -3.20 -11.19
CA GLY A 75 -6.99 -4.47 -10.91
C GLY A 75 -7.93 -5.67 -10.94
N SER A 76 -7.41 -6.85 -10.61
CA SER A 76 -8.19 -8.08 -10.41
C SER A 76 -9.02 -8.03 -9.12
N GLU A 77 -9.88 -9.02 -8.91
CA GLU A 77 -10.72 -9.17 -7.70
C GLU A 77 -9.90 -9.09 -6.40
N HIS A 78 -8.66 -9.58 -6.43
CA HIS A 78 -7.76 -9.64 -5.29
C HIS A 78 -6.58 -8.67 -5.38
N CYS A 79 -6.62 -7.70 -6.30
CA CYS A 79 -5.52 -6.78 -6.52
C CYS A 79 -6.02 -5.34 -6.59
N PHE A 80 -5.47 -4.48 -5.74
CA PHE A 80 -5.66 -3.05 -5.79
C PHE A 80 -4.39 -2.37 -6.26
N GLU A 81 -4.47 -1.63 -7.36
CA GLU A 81 -3.35 -0.92 -7.96
C GLU A 81 -3.62 0.59 -7.94
N VAL A 82 -2.61 1.37 -7.56
CA VAL A 82 -2.75 2.81 -7.45
C VAL A 82 -1.46 3.55 -7.71
N ASP A 83 -1.55 4.66 -8.47
CA ASP A 83 -0.48 5.60 -8.66
C ASP A 83 -0.68 6.83 -7.75
N ILE A 84 0.38 7.18 -7.02
CA ILE A 84 0.41 8.29 -6.07
C ILE A 84 1.44 9.31 -6.54
N SER A 85 1.00 10.52 -6.85
CA SER A 85 1.85 11.59 -7.37
C SER A 85 1.56 12.92 -6.71
N HIS A 86 2.55 13.80 -6.68
CA HIS A 86 2.33 15.20 -6.31
C HIS A 86 1.91 16.00 -7.55
N LYS A 87 0.95 16.93 -7.43
CA LYS A 87 0.38 17.68 -8.58
C LYS A 87 1.42 18.36 -9.48
N SER A 88 2.58 18.71 -8.92
CA SER A 88 3.66 19.42 -9.58
C SER A 88 4.91 18.56 -9.83
N SER A 89 4.81 17.24 -9.68
CA SER A 89 5.92 16.29 -9.82
C SER A 89 5.82 15.50 -11.10
N ASN A 90 6.97 15.20 -11.71
CA ASN A 90 7.07 14.21 -12.78
C ASN A 90 7.22 12.77 -12.25
N GLY A 91 7.53 12.61 -10.96
CA GLY A 91 7.59 11.30 -10.32
C GLY A 91 6.25 10.87 -9.73
N LEU A 92 5.97 9.56 -9.83
CA LEU A 92 4.83 8.89 -9.22
C LEU A 92 5.30 7.64 -8.49
N ILE A 93 4.49 7.15 -7.57
CA ILE A 93 4.74 5.88 -6.91
C ILE A 93 3.60 4.94 -7.24
N HIS A 94 3.95 3.84 -7.87
CA HIS A 94 3.05 2.77 -8.20
C HIS A 94 2.98 1.82 -7.03
N VAL A 95 1.78 1.55 -6.53
CA VAL A 95 1.54 0.66 -5.39
C VAL A 95 0.58 -0.43 -5.82
N VAL A 96 0.98 -1.67 -5.54
CA VAL A 96 0.18 -2.87 -5.76
C VAL A 96 -0.08 -3.51 -4.41
N ILE A 97 -1.35 -3.73 -4.09
CA ILE A 97 -1.79 -4.41 -2.88
C ILE A 97 -2.56 -5.66 -3.30
N THR A 98 -1.97 -6.83 -3.06
CA THR A 98 -2.59 -8.13 -3.30
C THR A 98 -3.23 -8.64 -2.02
N THR A 99 -4.54 -8.89 -2.05
CA THR A 99 -5.30 -9.53 -0.98
C THR A 99 -5.18 -11.05 -1.03
N HIS A 100 -5.46 -11.74 0.09
CA HIS A 100 -5.39 -13.21 0.19
C HIS A 100 -4.04 -13.79 -0.27
N TYR A 101 -2.96 -13.04 -0.06
CA TYR A 101 -1.63 -13.51 -0.39
C TYR A 101 -1.28 -14.70 0.52
N PRO A 102 -0.89 -15.86 -0.05
CA PRO A 102 -0.64 -17.06 0.72
C PRO A 102 0.58 -16.86 1.63
N HIS A 103 0.39 -17.07 2.93
CA HIS A 103 1.47 -17.11 3.91
C HIS A 103 1.47 -18.45 4.64
N ASN A 104 2.66 -18.92 5.05
CA ASN A 104 2.84 -20.17 5.77
C ASN A 104 1.85 -20.29 6.94
N ASN A 105 1.26 -21.49 7.09
CA ASN A 105 0.23 -21.88 8.05
C ASN A 105 -1.24 -21.51 7.71
N GLY A 106 -1.54 -21.11 6.47
CA GLY A 106 -2.92 -20.90 6.04
C GLY A 106 -3.55 -19.59 6.54
N HIS A 107 -2.72 -18.68 7.06
CA HIS A 107 -3.15 -17.33 7.38
C HIS A 107 -3.15 -16.48 6.10
N ALA A 108 -4.23 -15.73 5.89
CA ALA A 108 -4.32 -14.77 4.81
C ALA A 108 -3.49 -13.52 5.14
N SER A 109 -2.88 -12.94 4.12
CA SER A 109 -2.07 -11.74 4.24
C SER A 109 -2.35 -10.76 3.11
N LEU A 110 -2.06 -9.50 3.34
CA LEU A 110 -1.88 -8.53 2.26
C LEU A 110 -0.41 -8.52 1.89
N ARG A 111 -0.12 -8.61 0.59
CA ARG A 111 1.20 -8.25 0.07
C ARG A 111 1.13 -6.87 -0.55
N VAL A 112 2.04 -6.01 -0.15
CA VAL A 112 2.14 -4.65 -0.67
C VAL A 112 3.51 -4.50 -1.32
N THR A 113 3.50 -4.15 -2.60
CA THR A 113 4.71 -3.78 -3.33
C THR A 113 4.58 -2.36 -3.83
N SER A 114 5.63 -1.55 -3.70
CA SER A 114 5.65 -0.20 -4.22
C SER A 114 6.93 0.11 -4.98
N GLU A 115 6.80 0.87 -6.08
CA GLU A 115 7.90 1.26 -6.95
C GLU A 115 7.80 2.75 -7.31
N LEU A 116 8.90 3.48 -7.14
CA LEU A 116 9.03 4.87 -7.57
C LEU A 116 9.35 4.91 -9.07
N GLN A 117 8.48 5.55 -9.86
CA GLN A 117 8.67 5.81 -11.27
C GLN A 117 9.01 7.30 -11.50
N THR A 118 10.00 7.59 -12.35
CA THR A 118 10.55 8.94 -12.57
C THR A 118 10.64 9.31 -14.03
#